data_AF-A0A1R4FS44-F1
#
_entry.id   AF-A0A1R4FS44-F1
#
_cell.length_a   1.000
_cell.length_b   1.000
_cell.length_c   1.000
_cell.angle_alpha   90.00
_cell.angle_beta   90.00
_cell.angle_gamma   90.00
#
_symmetry.space_group_name_H-M   'P 1'
#
loop_
_entity.id
_entity.type
_entity.pdbx_description
1 polymer ?
#
loop_
_entity_poly.entity_id
_entity_poly.type
_entity_poly.pdbx_seq_one_letter_code
_entity_poly.pdbx_strand_id
1 'polypeptide(L)'
;MEPLLRGAGATSFIGRWAATADSCAQVGDQVALEITTADLHGRGLRCAIETINERGQGYDALLACETAAGRTERHARFEATDDTLRLMWLGQPSEQPMRLIRCTSLAR
;
A
#
# COMPACT_ATOMS: atom_id res chain seq x y z
N MET A 1 8.91 8.96 26.64
CA MET A 1 9.61 8.32 25.50
C MET A 1 8.81 7.08 25.14
N GLU A 2 7.72 7.29 24.41
CA GLU A 2 6.89 6.22 23.88
C GLU A 2 7.47 5.82 22.51
N PRO A 3 7.50 4.52 22.18
CA PRO A 3 7.96 4.10 20.86
C PRO A 3 7.01 4.69 19.82
N LEU A 4 7.51 5.63 19.00
CA LEU A 4 6.86 6.09 17.78
C LEU A 4 6.65 4.84 16.91
N LEU A 5 5.47 4.26 17.03
CA LEU A 5 4.97 3.18 16.20
C LEU A 5 5.24 3.56 14.74
N ARG A 6 6.11 2.81 14.07
CA ARG A 6 6.23 2.84 12.62
C ARG A 6 4.83 2.69 12.03
N GLY A 7 4.25 3.78 11.51
CA GLY A 7 2.92 3.77 10.92
C GLY A 7 1.73 3.75 11.89
N ALA A 8 1.76 4.43 13.05
CA ALA A 8 0.55 4.71 13.84
C ALA A 8 0.23 6.21 14.00
N GLY A 9 0.54 7.00 12.97
CA GLY A 9 -0.06 8.31 12.77
C GLY A 9 -1.17 8.24 11.72
N ALA A 10 -2.03 9.26 11.67
CA ALA A 10 -3.10 9.49 10.68
C ALA A 10 -2.67 9.34 9.19
N THR A 11 -1.36 9.35 8.92
CA THR A 11 -0.68 9.15 7.63
C THR A 11 -0.16 7.72 7.41
N SER A 12 -0.66 6.72 8.15
CA SER A 12 -0.20 5.34 8.00
C SER A 12 -0.73 4.68 6.74
N PHE A 13 0.16 4.19 5.88
CA PHE A 13 -0.21 3.38 4.72
C PHE A 13 -0.63 1.94 5.09
N ILE A 14 -0.48 1.56 6.36
CA ILE A 14 -0.91 0.25 6.84
C ILE A 14 -2.43 0.21 6.89
N GLY A 15 -3.00 -0.90 6.41
CA GLY A 15 -4.42 -1.16 6.38
C GLY A 15 -4.90 -1.70 5.04
N ARG A 16 -6.22 -1.75 4.90
CA ARG A 16 -6.90 -2.22 3.69
C ARG A 16 -7.36 -1.03 2.86
N TRP A 17 -7.02 -1.07 1.58
CA TRP A 17 -7.22 0.00 0.60
C TRP A 17 -7.89 -0.55 -0.65
N ALA A 18 -8.76 0.21 -1.30
CA ALA A 18 -9.35 -0.23 -2.57
C ALA A 18 -9.61 0.94 -3.53
N ALA A 19 -9.88 0.64 -4.80
CA ALA A 19 -10.14 1.68 -5.79
C ALA A 19 -11.48 2.41 -5.54
N THR A 20 -12.47 1.70 -4.98
CA THR A 20 -13.82 2.21 -4.71
C THR A 20 -14.38 1.64 -3.41
N ALA A 21 -15.44 2.25 -2.88
CA ALA A 21 -16.13 1.78 -1.68
C ALA A 21 -16.74 0.38 -1.89
N ASP A 22 -17.30 0.11 -3.08
CA ASP A 22 -17.79 -1.22 -3.45
C ASP A 22 -16.70 -2.29 -3.39
N SER A 23 -15.48 -1.93 -3.82
CA SER A 23 -14.33 -2.84 -3.77
C SER A 23 -13.90 -3.17 -2.34
N CYS A 24 -14.17 -2.26 -1.38
CA CYS A 24 -13.95 -2.52 0.03
C CYS A 24 -14.97 -3.48 0.64
N ALA A 25 -16.23 -3.43 0.17
CA ALA A 25 -17.30 -4.33 0.61
C ALA A 25 -17.16 -5.76 0.07
N GLN A 26 -16.41 -5.94 -1.02
CA GLN A 26 -16.18 -7.25 -1.62
C GLN A 26 -15.18 -8.08 -0.80
N VAL A 27 -15.48 -9.37 -0.70
CA VAL A 27 -14.64 -10.37 -0.03
C VAL A 27 -13.66 -10.95 -1.05
N GLY A 28 -12.36 -10.90 -0.74
CA GLY A 28 -11.31 -11.53 -1.53
C GLY A 28 -10.21 -10.58 -2.00
N ASP A 29 -9.06 -11.18 -2.29
CA ASP A 29 -7.81 -10.50 -2.66
C ASP A 29 -7.83 -9.82 -4.03
N GLN A 30 -8.85 -9.99 -4.86
CA GLN A 30 -8.80 -9.47 -6.24
C GLN A 30 -9.04 -7.95 -6.33
N VAL A 31 -9.66 -7.36 -5.30
CA VAL A 31 -10.29 -6.04 -5.42
C VAL A 31 -9.77 -5.01 -4.43
N ALA A 32 -9.41 -5.46 -3.23
CA ALA A 32 -8.72 -4.65 -2.23
C ALA A 32 -7.24 -5.01 -2.18
N LEU A 33 -6.45 -4.04 -1.76
CA LEU A 33 -5.04 -4.14 -1.43
C LEU A 33 -4.91 -4.08 0.09
N GLU A 34 -4.30 -5.09 0.69
CA GLU A 34 -3.95 -5.09 2.10
C GLU A 34 -2.46 -4.85 2.27
N ILE A 35 -2.11 -3.89 3.10
CA ILE A 35 -0.73 -3.52 3.40
C ILE A 35 -0.52 -3.64 4.90
N THR A 36 0.45 -4.46 5.29
CA THR A 36 0.93 -4.60 6.66
C THR A 36 2.31 -3.95 6.80
N THR A 37 2.98 -4.14 7.94
CA THR A 37 4.38 -3.72 8.11
C THR A 37 5.36 -4.55 7.30
N ALA A 38 4.98 -5.75 6.88
CA ALA A 38 5.87 -6.75 6.28
C ALA A 38 5.42 -7.22 4.90
N ASP A 39 4.14 -7.03 4.54
CA ASP A 39 3.55 -7.62 3.35
C ASP A 39 2.58 -6.64 2.67
N LEU A 40 2.52 -6.72 1.35
CA LEU A 40 1.55 -6.07 0.50
C LEU A 40 0.93 -7.13 -0.40
N HIS A 41 -0.38 -7.32 -0.30
CA HIS A 41 -1.08 -8.31 -1.09
C HIS A 41 -2.45 -7.83 -1.54
N GLY A 42 -2.97 -8.48 -2.57
CA GLY A 42 -4.24 -8.16 -3.19
C GLY A 42 -4.09 -7.40 -4.51
N ARG A 43 -5.19 -7.28 -5.24
CA ARG A 43 -5.26 -6.79 -6.64
C ARG A 43 -4.27 -7.48 -7.58
N GLY A 44 -4.05 -8.78 -7.37
CA GLY A 44 -3.08 -9.58 -8.12
C GLY A 44 -1.61 -9.32 -7.75
N LEU A 45 -1.35 -8.50 -6.72
CA LEU A 45 -0.02 -8.30 -6.15
C LEU A 45 0.15 -9.23 -4.94
N ARG A 46 1.36 -9.78 -4.80
CA ARG A 46 1.80 -10.48 -3.60
C ARG A 46 3.27 -10.16 -3.41
N CYS A 47 3.56 -9.28 -2.48
CA CYS A 47 4.89 -8.72 -2.29
C CYS A 47 5.24 -8.68 -0.81
N ALA A 48 6.47 -9.08 -0.49
CA ALA A 48 7.04 -8.80 0.82
C ALA A 48 7.65 -7.40 0.82
N ILE A 49 7.45 -6.66 1.91
CA ILE A 49 8.06 -5.36 2.16
C ILE A 49 9.41 -5.60 2.82
N GLU A 50 10.50 -5.38 2.09
CA GLU A 50 11.85 -5.61 2.62
C GLU A 50 12.37 -4.42 3.39
N THR A 51 12.11 -3.20 2.89
CA THR A 51 12.50 -1.96 3.56
C THR A 51 11.44 -0.89 3.40
N ILE A 52 11.32 -0.03 4.41
CA ILE A 52 10.46 1.16 4.40
C ILE A 52 11.32 2.34 4.87
N ASN A 53 11.35 3.40 4.07
CA ASN A 53 12.06 4.63 4.37
C ASN A 53 11.08 5.80 4.29
N GLU A 54 10.88 6.51 5.41
CA GLU A 54 10.07 7.73 5.41
C GLU A 54 10.80 8.85 4.66
N ARG A 55 10.14 9.45 3.67
CA ARG A 55 10.69 10.52 2.81
C ARG A 55 9.64 11.58 2.48
N GLY A 56 9.81 12.76 3.08
CA GLY A 56 8.91 13.89 2.85
C GLY A 56 7.50 13.57 3.34
N GLN A 57 6.51 13.60 2.44
CA GLN A 57 5.09 13.35 2.75
C GLN A 57 4.66 11.88 2.54
N GLY A 58 5.60 10.94 2.46
CA GLY A 58 5.29 9.54 2.20
C GLY A 58 6.43 8.60 2.55
N TYR A 59 6.30 7.35 2.13
CA TYR A 59 7.21 6.26 2.42
C TYR A 59 7.69 5.62 1.12
N ASP A 60 9.00 5.53 0.94
CA ASP A 60 9.60 4.74 -0.13
C ASP A 60 9.85 3.33 0.40
N ALA A 61 9.27 2.34 -0.27
CA ALA A 61 9.39 0.94 0.09
C ALA A 61 10.07 0.13 -1.02
N LEU A 62 10.92 -0.80 -0.60
CA LEU A 62 11.41 -1.87 -1.46
C LEU A 62 10.48 -3.07 -1.28
N LEU A 63 9.78 -3.43 -2.36
CA LEU A 63 8.89 -4.56 -2.41
C LEU A 63 9.54 -5.68 -3.21
N ALA A 64 9.43 -6.90 -2.73
CA ALA A 64 9.86 -8.07 -3.47
C ALA A 64 8.62 -8.90 -3.79
N CYS A 65 8.12 -8.69 -5.01
CA CYS A 65 6.86 -9.20 -5.52
C CYS A 65 7.02 -10.57 -6.18
N GLU A 66 6.12 -11.49 -5.88
CA GLU A 66 6.02 -12.77 -6.55
C GLU A 66 5.35 -12.59 -7.92
N THR A 67 5.95 -13.17 -8.95
CA THR A 67 5.43 -13.20 -10.32
C THR A 67 5.51 -14.62 -10.86
N ALA A 68 4.87 -14.87 -12.00
CA ALA A 68 4.98 -16.16 -12.69
C ALA A 68 6.43 -16.53 -13.07
N ALA A 69 7.31 -15.53 -13.22
CA ALA A 69 8.73 -15.71 -13.54
C ALA A 69 9.63 -15.80 -12.29
N GLY A 70 9.06 -15.73 -11.07
CA GLY A 70 9.80 -15.69 -9.81
C GLY A 70 9.63 -14.36 -9.05
N ARG A 71 10.49 -14.12 -8.06
CA ARG A 71 10.45 -12.90 -7.23
C ARG A 71 11.17 -11.75 -7.94
N THR A 72 10.52 -10.60 -8.02
CA THR A 72 11.06 -9.37 -8.63
C THR A 72 11.03 -8.22 -7.63
N GLU A 73 12.12 -7.47 -7.56
CA GLU A 73 12.20 -6.27 -6.72
C GLU A 73 11.55 -5.08 -7.43
N ARG A 74 10.70 -4.36 -6.71
CA ARG A 74 10.01 -3.16 -7.18
C ARG A 74 10.10 -2.08 -6.11
N HIS A 75 10.53 -0.89 -6.53
CA HIS A 75 10.48 0.29 -5.68
C HIS A 75 9.10 0.93 -5.78
N ALA A 76 8.44 1.04 -4.63
CA ALA A 76 7.14 1.69 -4.49
C ALA A 76 7.26 2.93 -3.61
N ARG A 77 6.41 3.92 -3.85
CA ARG A 77 6.20 5.05 -2.97
C ARG A 77 4.75 5.06 -2.52
N PHE A 78 4.55 5.08 -1.20
CA PHE A 78 3.27 5.17 -0.53
C PHE A 78 3.09 6.58 0.02
N GLU A 79 2.12 7.31 -0.50
CA GLU A 79 1.68 8.59 0.07
C GLU A 79 0.29 8.38 0.65
N ALA A 80 0.23 8.13 1.96
CA ALA A 80 -0.99 7.90 2.68
C ALA A 80 -1.42 9.16 3.44
N THR A 81 -2.73 9.39 3.40
CA THR A 81 -3.49 10.36 4.21
C THR A 81 -4.47 9.56 5.07
N ASP A 82 -5.31 10.25 5.84
CA ASP A 82 -6.37 9.59 6.64
C ASP A 82 -7.26 8.69 5.77
N ASP A 83 -7.72 9.16 4.63
CA ASP A 83 -8.72 8.45 3.82
C ASP A 83 -8.19 7.92 2.49
N THR A 84 -7.03 8.39 2.03
CA THR A 84 -6.51 8.02 0.70
C THR A 84 -5.07 7.56 0.73
N LEU A 85 -4.76 6.57 -0.10
CA LEU A 85 -3.42 6.08 -0.38
C LEU A 85 -3.12 6.27 -1.85
N ARG A 86 -1.99 6.91 -2.13
CA ARG A 86 -1.42 6.99 -3.47
C ARG A 86 -0.19 6.08 -3.54
N LEU A 87 -0.28 5.04 -4.37
CA LEU A 87 0.79 4.09 -4.65
C LEU A 87 1.42 4.42 -6.00
N MET A 88 2.74 4.60 -6.02
CA MET A 88 3.52 4.92 -7.21
C MET A 88 4.69 3.95 -7.36
N TRP A 89 5.02 3.56 -8.58
CA TRP A 89 6.14 2.68 -8.87
C TRP A 89 7.34 3.49 -9.38
N LEU A 90 8.37 3.64 -8.55
CA LEU A 90 9.47 4.58 -8.80
C LEU A 90 10.37 4.18 -9.99
N GLY A 91 10.33 2.91 -10.41
CA GLY A 91 11.07 2.41 -11.57
C GLY A 91 10.32 2.47 -12.90
N GLN A 92 9.06 2.93 -12.90
CA GLN A 92 8.20 2.96 -14.08
C GLN A 92 7.54 4.34 -14.21
N PRO A 93 8.23 5.35 -14.76
CA PRO A 93 7.73 6.73 -14.81
C PRO A 93 6.50 6.91 -15.70
N SER A 94 6.24 5.97 -16.61
CA SER A 94 5.01 5.90 -17.42
C SER A 94 3.82 5.30 -16.67
N GLU A 95 4.04 4.68 -15.52
CA GLU A 95 2.98 4.05 -14.73
C GLU A 95 2.27 5.11 -13.87
N GLN A 96 0.97 5.27 -14.09
CA GLN A 96 0.20 6.27 -13.38
C GLN A 96 0.07 5.89 -11.89
N PRO A 97 0.16 6.87 -10.98
CA PRO A 97 -0.11 6.66 -9.57
C PRO A 97 -1.47 6.02 -9.35
N MET A 98 -1.51 4.90 -8.64
CA MET A 98 -2.74 4.27 -8.21
C MET A 98 -3.29 5.00 -7.00
N ARG A 99 -4.49 5.55 -7.12
CA ARG A 99 -5.21 6.15 -5.99
C ARG A 99 -6.19 5.15 -5.42
N LEU A 100 -6.10 4.93 -4.11
CA LEU A 100 -6.93 4.03 -3.34
C LEU A 100 -7.57 4.79 -2.17
N ILE A 101 -8.71 4.32 -1.72
CA ILE A 101 -9.42 4.81 -0.52
C ILE A 101 -9.30 3.80 0.61
N ARG A 102 -9.29 4.28 1.85
CA ARG A 102 -9.19 3.42 3.04
C ARG A 102 -10.50 2.68 3.26
N CYS A 103 -10.47 1.36 3.35
CA CYS A 103 -11.68 0.57 3.52
C CYS A 103 -12.34 0.68 4.89
N THR A 104 -11.66 1.26 5.89
CA THR A 104 -12.23 1.56 7.21
C THR A 104 -13.08 2.82 7.23
N SER A 105 -13.07 3.64 6.17
CA SER A 105 -13.89 4.85 6.07
C SER A 105 -15.37 4.55 5.74
N LEU A 106 -15.78 3.27 5.73
CA LEU A 106 -17.17 2.84 5.55
C LEU A 106 -18.08 3.12 6.76
N ALA A 107 -17.64 3.94 7.71
CA ALA A 107 -18.48 4.45 8.78
C ALA A 107 -18.93 5.89 8.47
N ARG A 108 -19.94 6.04 7.62
CA ARG A 108 -21.11 6.92 7.83
C ARG A 108 -22.11 6.85 6.69
#